data_AF-X1M1B6-F1
#
_entry.id   AF-X1M1B6-F1
#
_cell.length_a   1.000
_cell.length_b   1.000
_cell.length_c   1.000
_cell.angle_alpha   90.00
_cell.angle_beta   90.00
_cell.angle_gamma   90.00
#
_symmetry.space_group_name_H-M   'P 1'
#
loop_
_entity.id
_entity.type
_entity.pdbx_description
1 polymer ?
#
loop_
_entity_poly.entity_id
_entity_poly.type
_entity_poly.pdbx_seq_one_letter_code
_entity_poly.pdbx_strand_id
1 'polypeptide(L)'
;MIKTPPQGLTLSQLVIDVAKDWQGYPIKNIGAPASDKDALARGLVDIYSCDYGLNWVDLEVITIDQINAMAYLGNGITILGDQAQHVWRSTDYGATWADLGVIASD
;
A
#
# COMPACT_ATOMS: atom_id res chain seq x y z
N MET A 1 -8.51 32.49 -37.92
CA MET A 1 -9.49 32.35 -36.83
C MET A 1 -8.85 31.51 -35.74
N ILE A 2 -8.55 32.10 -34.59
CA ILE A 2 -7.93 31.38 -33.46
C ILE A 2 -9.09 30.75 -32.66
N LYS A 3 -9.17 29.41 -32.61
CA LYS A 3 -10.10 28.72 -31.72
C LYS A 3 -9.57 28.83 -30.29
N THR A 4 -10.25 29.58 -29.45
CA THR A 4 -9.97 29.62 -28.01
C THR A 4 -10.27 28.23 -27.41
N PRO A 5 -9.42 27.68 -26.52
CA PRO A 5 -9.74 26.44 -25.81
C PRO A 5 -11.06 26.61 -25.02
N PRO A 6 -11.88 25.56 -24.85
CA PRO A 6 -13.10 25.66 -24.05
C PRO A 6 -12.73 26.16 -22.64
N GLN A 7 -13.37 27.25 -22.20
CA GLN A 7 -13.23 27.73 -20.82
C GLN A 7 -13.77 26.65 -19.87
N GLY A 8 -13.08 26.43 -18.76
CA GLY A 8 -13.47 25.44 -17.75
C GLY A 8 -14.92 25.65 -17.31
N LEU A 9 -15.70 24.58 -17.30
CA LEU A 9 -17.08 24.60 -16.83
C LEU A 9 -17.09 24.50 -15.30
N THR A 10 -17.64 25.51 -14.62
CA THR A 10 -17.94 25.43 -13.18
C THR A 10 -19.33 24.83 -12.98
N LEU A 11 -19.42 23.67 -12.34
CA LEU A 11 -20.68 23.02 -12.01
C LEU A 11 -21.03 23.30 -10.54
N SER A 12 -21.94 24.24 -10.28
CA SER A 12 -22.37 24.59 -8.91
C SER A 12 -23.47 23.67 -8.36
N GLN A 13 -24.08 22.83 -9.20
CA GLN A 13 -25.28 22.04 -8.85
C GLN A 13 -25.27 20.63 -9.47
N LEU A 14 -24.09 20.02 -9.65
CA LEU A 14 -24.01 18.67 -10.19
C LEU A 14 -24.63 17.66 -9.21
N VAL A 15 -25.73 17.02 -9.60
CA VAL A 15 -26.33 15.89 -8.90
C VAL A 15 -25.98 14.61 -9.66
N ILE A 16 -25.23 13.71 -9.01
CA ILE A 16 -24.94 12.38 -9.54
C ILE A 16 -25.99 11.42 -8.98
N ASP A 17 -26.78 10.82 -9.87
CA ASP A 17 -27.70 9.75 -9.49
C ASP A 17 -26.93 8.45 -9.23
N VAL A 18 -26.68 8.16 -7.95
CA VAL A 18 -25.94 6.96 -7.52
C VAL A 18 -26.77 5.68 -7.62
N ALA A 19 -28.09 5.77 -7.82
CA ALA A 19 -28.98 4.61 -7.96
C ALA A 19 -29.23 4.24 -9.43
N LYS A 20 -28.83 5.11 -10.37
CA LYS A 20 -28.95 4.84 -11.79
C LYS A 20 -27.99 3.74 -12.21
N ASP A 21 -28.49 2.78 -13.00
CA ASP A 21 -27.61 1.90 -13.75
C ASP A 21 -27.00 2.71 -14.90
N TRP A 22 -25.70 3.02 -14.76
CA TRP A 22 -24.92 3.73 -15.76
C TRP A 22 -24.45 2.81 -16.89
N GLN A 23 -25.11 1.67 -17.13
CA GLN A 23 -24.77 0.70 -18.18
C GLN A 23 -23.30 0.26 -18.12
N GLY A 24 -22.74 0.20 -16.91
CA GLY A 24 -21.33 -0.15 -16.68
C GLY A 24 -20.31 0.93 -17.03
N TYR A 25 -20.70 2.17 -17.35
CA TYR A 25 -19.75 3.26 -17.54
C TYR A 25 -19.13 3.70 -16.19
N PRO A 26 -17.81 3.57 -16.01
CA PRO A 26 -17.16 3.96 -14.76
C PRO A 26 -17.02 5.48 -14.66
N ILE A 27 -17.32 6.03 -13.49
CA ILE A 27 -17.04 7.44 -13.17
C ILE A 27 -15.56 7.56 -12.77
N LYS A 28 -14.80 8.36 -13.52
CA LYS A 28 -13.36 8.58 -13.29
C LYS A 28 -13.13 9.93 -12.62
N ASN A 29 -11.96 10.10 -11.99
CA ASN A 29 -11.49 11.37 -11.42
C ASN A 29 -12.33 11.93 -10.25
N ILE A 30 -12.88 11.06 -9.39
CA ILE A 30 -13.74 11.46 -8.26
C ILE A 30 -12.98 11.90 -6.99
N GLY A 31 -11.65 12.08 -7.07
CA GLY A 31 -10.81 12.38 -5.91
C GLY A 31 -10.62 11.17 -4.98
N ALA A 32 -9.75 11.31 -3.98
CA ALA A 32 -9.61 10.32 -2.92
C ALA A 32 -10.85 10.34 -2.00
N PRO A 33 -11.25 9.20 -1.41
CA PRO A 33 -12.38 9.16 -0.48
C PRO A 33 -12.17 10.07 0.74
N ALA A 34 -13.26 10.61 1.30
CA ALA A 34 -13.21 11.51 2.45
C ALA A 34 -12.88 10.80 3.78
N SER A 35 -13.12 9.49 3.86
CA SER A 35 -12.75 8.63 4.99
C SER A 35 -12.66 7.16 4.57
N ASP A 36 -11.94 6.36 5.36
CA ASP A 36 -11.75 4.92 5.17
C ASP A 36 -13.05 4.11 5.07
N LYS A 37 -14.16 4.62 5.63
CA LYS A 37 -15.48 3.97 5.59
C LYS A 37 -16.27 4.29 4.33
N ASP A 38 -15.93 5.38 3.65
CA ASP A 38 -16.59 5.84 2.41
C ASP A 38 -15.96 5.19 1.18
N ALA A 39 -14.81 4.55 1.34
CA ALA A 39 -14.24 3.65 0.36
C ALA A 39 -15.15 2.41 0.22
N LEU A 40 -15.97 2.36 -0.83
CA LEU A 40 -16.63 1.12 -1.27
C LEU A 40 -15.59 -0.01 -1.24
N ALA A 41 -15.87 -1.07 -0.48
CA ALA A 41 -15.03 -2.26 -0.45
C ALA A 41 -14.94 -2.83 -1.85
N ARG A 42 -13.92 -2.40 -2.61
CA ARG A 42 -13.50 -2.84 -3.95
C ARG A 42 -12.42 -1.87 -4.48
N GLY A 43 -11.25 -1.85 -3.86
CA GLY A 43 -10.06 -1.22 -4.45
C GLY A 43 -9.88 0.28 -4.22
N LEU A 44 -9.70 0.75 -2.98
CA LEU A 44 -9.65 2.19 -2.65
C LEU A 44 -8.59 2.58 -1.59
N VAL A 45 -7.32 2.34 -1.93
CA VAL A 45 -6.13 3.24 -1.95
C VAL A 45 -5.92 4.38 -0.90
N ASP A 46 -4.73 4.36 -0.29
CA ASP A 46 -3.87 5.42 0.30
C ASP A 46 -4.06 5.93 1.76
N ILE A 47 -3.30 5.34 2.70
CA ILE A 47 -2.64 6.08 3.81
C ILE A 47 -1.19 5.63 4.07
N TYR A 48 -0.77 4.46 3.61
CA TYR A 48 0.65 4.19 3.33
C TYR A 48 0.69 3.78 1.86
N SER A 49 1.86 3.76 1.22
CA SER A 49 2.02 3.16 -0.11
C SER A 49 1.80 1.62 -0.08
N CYS A 50 0.78 1.16 0.64
CA CYS A 50 0.19 -0.15 0.55
C CYS A 50 -1.22 0.06 0.03
N ASP A 51 -1.51 -0.57 -1.08
CA ASP A 51 -2.84 -0.66 -1.69
C ASP A 51 -3.81 -1.51 -0.86
N TYR A 52 -3.71 -1.48 0.47
CA TYR A 52 -4.47 -2.31 1.41
C TYR A 52 -4.30 -3.82 1.16
N GLY A 53 -3.11 -4.24 0.71
CA GLY A 53 -2.79 -5.65 0.44
C GLY A 53 -3.43 -6.17 -0.84
N LEU A 54 -3.82 -5.28 -1.76
CA LEU A 54 -4.32 -5.62 -3.08
C LEU A 54 -3.19 -6.06 -4.00
N ASN A 55 -1.99 -5.48 -3.88
CA ASN A 55 -0.79 -5.94 -4.56
C ASN A 55 0.33 -6.17 -3.54
N TRP A 56 1.09 -7.23 -3.81
CA TRP A 56 2.27 -7.59 -3.05
C TRP A 56 3.48 -7.46 -3.98
N VAL A 57 4.53 -6.81 -3.50
CA VAL A 57 5.82 -6.75 -4.19
C VAL A 57 6.72 -7.81 -3.55
N ASP A 58 7.28 -8.67 -4.38
CA ASP A 58 8.33 -9.60 -3.95
C ASP A 58 9.62 -8.81 -3.71
N LEU A 59 10.16 -8.91 -2.48
CA LEU A 59 11.40 -8.26 -2.04
C LEU A 59 12.60 -9.22 -2.02
N GLU A 60 12.47 -10.34 -2.72
CA GLU A 60 13.46 -11.42 -2.80
C GLU A 60 13.66 -12.17 -1.48
N VAL A 61 14.73 -12.97 -1.44
CA VAL A 61 15.04 -13.89 -0.33
C VAL A 61 15.86 -13.17 0.73
N ILE A 62 15.39 -13.17 1.98
CA ILE A 62 16.10 -12.60 3.12
C ILE A 62 17.20 -13.55 3.62
N THR A 63 16.83 -14.80 3.88
CA THR A 63 17.71 -15.89 4.35
C THR A 63 17.27 -17.21 3.70
N ILE A 64 18.18 -18.18 3.60
CA ILE A 64 17.88 -19.52 3.08
C ILE A 64 17.25 -20.46 4.14
N ASP A 65 17.29 -20.05 5.41
CA ASP A 65 16.74 -20.79 6.54
C ASP A 65 15.30 -20.36 6.86
N GLN A 66 14.60 -21.19 7.65
CA GLN A 66 13.24 -20.87 8.06
C GLN A 66 13.22 -19.68 9.02
N ILE A 67 12.41 -18.67 8.72
CA ILE A 67 12.12 -17.57 9.64
C ILE A 67 11.15 -18.09 10.71
N ASN A 68 11.60 -18.12 11.96
CA ASN A 68 10.81 -18.64 13.08
C ASN A 68 9.92 -17.57 13.72
N ALA A 69 10.38 -16.32 13.74
CA ALA A 69 9.65 -15.19 14.31
C ALA A 69 10.11 -13.86 13.70
N MET A 70 9.21 -12.89 13.64
CA MET A 70 9.48 -11.53 13.19
C MET A 70 8.62 -10.52 13.97
N ALA A 71 9.17 -9.33 14.21
CA ALA A 71 8.46 -8.24 14.87
C ALA A 71 8.79 -6.88 14.21
N TYR A 72 7.76 -6.05 14.05
CA TYR A 72 7.91 -4.65 13.66
C TYR A 72 8.02 -3.77 14.91
N LEU A 73 9.07 -2.95 14.98
CA LEU A 73 9.40 -2.12 16.14
C LEU A 73 9.04 -0.64 15.94
N GLY A 74 8.44 -0.28 14.80
CA GLY A 74 8.13 1.11 14.44
C GLY A 74 9.23 1.80 13.64
N ASN A 75 8.90 2.91 12.99
CA ASN A 75 9.83 3.75 12.21
C ASN A 75 10.66 2.97 11.18
N GLY A 76 10.05 2.02 10.47
CA GLY A 76 10.72 1.20 9.45
C GLY A 76 11.62 0.10 10.00
N ILE A 77 11.72 -0.06 11.33
CA ILE A 77 12.56 -1.08 11.95
C ILE A 77 11.80 -2.40 12.09
N THR A 78 12.34 -3.47 11.52
CA THR A 78 11.84 -4.84 11.67
C THR A 78 12.99 -5.75 12.09
N ILE A 79 12.72 -6.69 12.99
CA ILE A 79 13.67 -7.72 13.41
C ILE A 79 13.09 -9.10 13.15
N LEU A 80 13.93 -10.06 12.78
CA LEU A 80 13.55 -11.46 12.67
C LEU A 80 14.65 -12.39 13.18
N GLY A 81 14.26 -13.61 13.54
CA GLY A 81 15.16 -14.70 13.86
C GLY A 81 14.89 -15.91 12.97
N ASP A 82 15.96 -16.55 12.50
CA ASP A 82 15.88 -17.75 11.67
C ASP A 82 16.30 -19.03 12.41
N GLN A 83 16.18 -20.17 11.73
CA GLN A 83 16.51 -21.49 12.28
C GLN A 83 18.03 -21.71 12.44
N ALA A 84 18.86 -20.95 11.72
CA ALA A 84 20.32 -20.95 11.89
C ALA A 84 20.77 -20.12 13.09
N GLN A 85 19.83 -19.63 13.92
CA GLN A 85 20.08 -18.87 15.13
C GLN A 85 20.62 -17.45 14.87
N HIS A 86 20.48 -16.96 13.63
CA HIS A 86 20.82 -15.59 13.26
C HIS A 86 19.69 -14.62 13.62
N VAL A 87 20.06 -13.39 13.97
CA VAL A 87 19.14 -12.26 14.04
C VAL A 87 19.41 -11.31 12.88
N TRP A 88 18.34 -10.96 12.18
CA TRP A 88 18.37 -10.02 11.07
C TRP A 88 17.59 -8.76 11.42
N ARG A 89 18.03 -7.62 10.88
CA ARG A 89 17.36 -6.33 11.07
C ARG A 89 17.23 -5.56 9.76
N SER A 90 16.05 -5.00 9.55
CA SER A 90 15.78 -3.96 8.55
C SER A 90 15.52 -2.61 9.24
N THR A 91 15.82 -1.51 8.54
CA THR A 91 15.49 -0.14 8.94
C THR A 91 14.66 0.60 7.88
N ASP A 92 14.15 -0.13 6.89
CA ASP A 92 13.49 0.39 5.70
C ASP A 92 12.25 -0.46 5.34
N TYR A 93 11.47 -0.82 6.34
CA TYR A 93 10.21 -1.56 6.20
C TYR A 93 10.38 -2.96 5.58
N GLY A 94 11.54 -3.58 5.78
CA GLY A 94 11.85 -4.92 5.27
C GLY A 94 12.36 -4.93 3.83
N ALA A 95 12.64 -3.77 3.22
CA ALA A 95 13.19 -3.69 1.87
C ALA A 95 14.65 -4.18 1.80
N THR A 96 15.45 -3.90 2.82
CA THR A 96 16.81 -4.44 2.96
C THR A 96 17.07 -4.97 4.36
N TRP A 97 17.95 -5.96 4.46
CA TRP A 97 18.25 -6.67 5.71
C TRP A 97 19.75 -6.75 5.96
N ALA A 98 20.12 -6.53 7.22
CA ALA A 98 21.46 -6.77 7.73
C ALA A 98 21.44 -7.97 8.67
N ASP A 99 22.33 -8.93 8.42
CA ASP A 99 22.64 -10.01 9.36
C ASP A 99 23.40 -9.42 10.57
N LEU A 100 22.87 -9.59 11.77
CA LEU A 100 23.52 -9.19 13.02
C LEU A 100 24.30 -10.34 13.67
N GLY A 101 24.25 -11.53 13.07
CA GLY A 101 24.97 -12.72 13.47
C GLY A 101 24.16 -13.66 14.36
N VAL A 102 24.83 -14.75 14.71
CA VAL A 102 24.34 -15.79 15.63
C VAL A 102 24.34 -15.26 17.06
N ILE A 103 23.19 -15.31 17.74
CA ILE A 103 23.05 -14.81 19.12
C ILE A 103 22.76 -15.92 20.16
N ALA A 104 22.59 -17.14 19.70
CA ALA A 104 22.47 -18.34 20.52
C ALA A 104 23.36 -19.43 19.92
N SER A 105 23.84 -20.36 20.74
CA SER A 105 24.46 -21.59 20.27
C SER A 105 23.82 -22.74 21.01
N ASP A 106 23.72 -23.90 20.35
CA ASP A 106 23.37 -25.16 21.00
C ASP A 106 24.42 -25.58 22.06
#